data_AF-A0A523E6E7-F1
#
_entry.id   AF-A0A523E6E7-F1
#
_cell.length_a   1.000
_cell.length_b   1.000
_cell.length_c   1.000
_cell.angle_alpha   90.00
_cell.angle_beta   90.00
_cell.angle_gamma   90.00
#
_symmetry.space_group_name_H-M   'P 1'
#
loop_
_entity.id
_entity.type
_entity.pdbx_description
1 polymer ?
#
loop_
_entity_poly.entity_id
_entity_poly.type
_entity_poly.pdbx_seq_one_letter_code
_entity_poly.pdbx_strand_id
1 'polypeptide(L)'
;MCEFCDPLRIPWGALRREHTQALRAKLAERYEPAGANTRLSALRGVLKEAWLLGQMDAELYHRAIEIKTVKGEKLPSGRHIRRRELQKLFNVCAKDERIAGRRDAAIIAVLYGGGLRRS
;
A
#
# COMPACT_ATOMS: atom_id res chain seq x y z
N MET A 1 -21.64 19.01 1.05
CA MET A 1 -20.38 18.24 1.07
C MET A 1 -20.71 16.88 1.66
N CYS A 2 -20.88 15.85 0.83
CA CYS A 2 -21.30 14.55 1.33
C CYS A 2 -20.10 13.84 1.97
N GLU A 3 -20.15 13.67 3.29
CA GLU A 3 -19.36 12.70 4.04
C GLU A 3 -19.48 11.33 3.37
N PHE A 4 -18.36 10.62 3.29
CA PHE A 4 -18.14 9.29 2.75
C PHE A 4 -19.39 8.53 2.29
N CYS A 5 -19.57 8.43 0.97
CA CYS A 5 -20.53 7.52 0.37
C CYS A 5 -20.25 6.09 0.88
N ASP A 6 -21.22 5.50 1.57
CA ASP A 6 -21.16 4.11 2.04
C ASP A 6 -20.77 3.20 0.85
N PRO A 7 -19.64 2.48 0.91
CA PRO A 7 -19.18 1.65 -0.19
C PRO A 7 -20.16 0.53 -0.55
N LEU A 8 -21.05 0.14 0.37
CA LEU A 8 -22.11 -0.84 0.11
C LEU A 8 -23.27 -0.28 -0.70
N ARG A 9 -23.39 1.06 -0.78
CA ARG A 9 -24.43 1.76 -1.56
C ARG A 9 -23.97 2.20 -2.94
N ILE A 10 -22.69 2.02 -3.26
CA ILE A 10 -22.16 2.36 -4.58
C ILE A 10 -22.57 1.29 -5.59
N PRO A 11 -23.22 1.66 -6.70
CA PRO A 11 -23.52 0.71 -7.77
C PRO A 11 -22.26 0.41 -8.57
N TRP A 12 -21.39 -0.47 -8.06
CA TRP A 12 -20.08 -0.78 -8.67
C TRP A 12 -20.22 -1.23 -10.13
N GLY A 13 -21.25 -2.00 -10.46
CA GLY A 13 -21.56 -2.42 -11.84
C GLY A 13 -21.98 -1.28 -12.80
N ALA A 14 -22.33 -0.11 -12.27
CA ALA A 14 -22.65 1.08 -13.07
C ALA A 14 -21.41 1.93 -13.40
N LEU A 15 -20.24 1.59 -12.87
CA LEU A 15 -19.01 2.31 -13.18
C LEU A 15 -18.60 2.11 -14.64
N ARG A 16 -18.12 3.19 -15.23
CA ARG A 16 -17.66 3.26 -16.62
C ARG A 16 -16.29 3.89 -16.64
N ARG A 17 -15.64 3.86 -17.81
CA ARG A 17 -14.28 4.37 -18.00
C ARG A 17 -14.16 5.83 -17.55
N GLU A 18 -15.18 6.65 -17.79
CA GLU A 18 -15.20 8.07 -17.42
C GLU A 18 -15.12 8.23 -15.89
N HIS A 19 -15.88 7.41 -15.16
CA HIS A 19 -15.88 7.39 -13.70
C HIS A 19 -14.53 6.94 -13.14
N THR A 20 -13.94 5.88 -13.70
CA THR A 20 -12.66 5.35 -13.22
C THR A 20 -11.49 6.28 -13.54
N GLN A 21 -11.54 6.99 -14.67
CA GLN A 21 -10.56 8.04 -15.01
C GLN A 21 -10.70 9.27 -14.10
N ALA A 22 -11.93 9.71 -13.81
CA ALA A 22 -12.16 10.81 -12.87
C ALA A 22 -11.65 10.44 -11.47
N LEU A 23 -11.86 9.20 -11.02
CA LEU A 23 -11.33 8.71 -9.76
C LEU A 23 -9.80 8.64 -9.78
N ARG A 24 -9.18 8.19 -10.87
CA ARG A 24 -7.73 8.21 -11.06
C ARG A 24 -7.14 9.61 -10.89
N ALA A 25 -7.76 10.63 -11.50
CA ALA A 25 -7.34 12.02 -11.37
C ALA A 25 -7.42 12.50 -9.92
N LYS A 26 -8.57 12.31 -9.26
CA LYS A 26 -8.75 12.69 -7.84
C LYS A 26 -7.78 11.97 -6.89
N LEU A 27 -7.49 10.70 -7.15
CA LEU A 27 -6.53 9.94 -6.35
C LEU A 27 -5.09 10.43 -6.57
N ALA A 28 -4.75 10.85 -7.78
CA ALA A 28 -3.43 11.43 -8.09
C ALA A 28 -3.22 12.79 -7.42
N GLU A 29 -4.28 13.59 -7.28
CA GLU A 29 -4.23 14.88 -6.57
C GLU A 29 -4.14 14.71 -5.05
N ARG A 30 -4.76 13.67 -4.50
CA ARG A 30 -4.90 13.48 -3.04
C ARG A 30 -3.81 12.64 -2.39
N TYR A 31 -3.17 11.74 -3.14
CA TYR A 31 -2.25 10.75 -2.58
C TYR A 31 -0.94 10.67 -3.34
N GLU A 32 0.12 10.32 -2.62
CA GLU A 32 1.38 9.89 -3.20
C GLU A 32 1.17 8.74 -4.22
N PRO A 33 1.97 8.66 -5.30
CA PRO A 33 1.77 7.72 -6.39
C PRO A 33 1.53 6.27 -5.94
N ALA A 34 2.33 5.78 -4.98
CA ALA A 34 2.15 4.44 -4.42
C ALA A 34 0.78 4.26 -3.74
N GLY A 35 0.37 5.23 -2.92
CA GLY A 35 -0.93 5.20 -2.24
C GLY A 35 -2.12 5.33 -3.20
N ALA A 36 -1.98 6.13 -4.25
CA ALA A 36 -2.96 6.21 -5.33
C ALA A 36 -3.07 4.87 -6.08
N ASN A 37 -1.94 4.28 -6.46
CA ASN A 37 -1.90 3.00 -7.19
C ASN A 37 -2.43 1.82 -6.37
N THR A 38 -2.21 1.78 -5.04
CA THR A 38 -2.85 0.78 -4.17
C THR A 38 -4.38 0.85 -4.25
N ARG A 39 -4.94 2.07 -4.20
CA ARG A 39 -6.40 2.27 -4.30
C ARG A 39 -6.94 1.93 -5.68
N LEU A 40 -6.21 2.28 -6.74
CA LEU A 40 -6.56 1.87 -8.10
C LEU A 40 -6.54 0.36 -8.27
N SER A 41 -5.61 -0.33 -7.60
CA SER A 41 -5.54 -1.80 -7.62
C SER A 41 -6.74 -2.42 -6.90
N ALA A 42 -7.13 -1.86 -5.74
CA ALA A 42 -8.36 -2.25 -5.05
C ALA A 42 -9.60 -2.05 -5.93
N LEU A 43 -9.71 -0.90 -6.61
CA LEU A 43 -10.81 -0.62 -7.53
C LEU A 43 -10.91 -1.65 -8.66
N ARG A 44 -9.78 -2.03 -9.29
CA ARG A 44 -9.78 -3.09 -10.31
C ARG A 44 -10.29 -4.42 -9.77
N GLY A 45 -9.94 -4.76 -8.52
CA GLY A 45 -10.46 -5.93 -7.82
C GLY A 45 -11.98 -5.87 -7.64
N VAL A 46 -12.51 -4.75 -7.15
CA VAL A 46 -13.96 -4.57 -6.97
C VAL A 46 -14.71 -4.68 -8.29
N LEU A 47 -14.20 -4.05 -9.37
CA LEU A 47 -14.82 -4.16 -10.69
C LEU A 47 -14.77 -5.58 -11.27
N LYS A 48 -13.73 -6.34 -10.93
CA LYS A 48 -13.64 -7.75 -11.31
C LYS A 48 -14.74 -8.56 -10.64
N GLU A 49 -14.97 -8.36 -9.35
CA GLU A 49 -16.05 -9.05 -8.63
C GLU A 49 -17.43 -8.62 -9.14
N ALA A 50 -17.64 -7.33 -9.44
CA ALA A 50 -18.89 -6.86 -10.04
C ALA A 50 -19.18 -7.53 -11.39
N TRP A 51 -18.16 -7.74 -12.23
CA TRP A 51 -18.29 -8.51 -13.47
C TRP A 51 -18.61 -9.99 -13.22
N LEU A 52 -17.90 -10.65 -12.29
CA LEU A 52 -18.16 -12.07 -11.96
C LEU A 52 -19.57 -12.29 -11.39
N LEU A 53 -20.13 -11.31 -10.69
CA LEU A 53 -21.51 -11.31 -10.19
C LEU A 53 -22.55 -10.96 -11.27
N GLY A 54 -22.14 -10.75 -12.52
CA GLY A 54 -23.04 -10.41 -13.63
C GLY A 54 -23.61 -8.99 -13.58
N GLN A 55 -23.03 -8.10 -12.75
CA GLN A 55 -23.47 -6.69 -12.64
C GLN A 55 -22.89 -5.81 -13.76
N MET A 56 -21.96 -6.34 -14.54
CA MET A 56 -21.32 -5.68 -15.68
C MET A 56 -21.10 -6.66 -16.82
N ASP A 57 -21.25 -6.15 -18.04
CA ASP A 57 -20.80 -6.87 -19.23
C ASP A 57 -19.27 -6.88 -19.34
N ALA A 58 -18.72 -7.90 -20.01
CA ALA A 58 -17.29 -8.06 -20.21
C ALA A 58 -16.65 -6.87 -20.95
N GLU A 59 -17.31 -6.31 -21.97
CA GLU A 59 -16.78 -5.16 -22.72
C GLU A 59 -16.71 -3.91 -21.85
N LEU A 60 -17.74 -3.68 -21.03
CA LEU A 60 -17.77 -2.58 -20.06
C LEU A 60 -16.70 -2.76 -18.99
N TYR A 61 -16.49 -3.98 -18.50
CA TYR A 61 -15.44 -4.32 -17.57
C TYR A 61 -14.05 -3.99 -18.11
N HIS A 62 -13.70 -4.50 -19.29
CA HIS A 62 -12.40 -4.24 -19.91
C HIS A 62 -12.14 -2.75 -20.11
N ARG A 63 -13.15 -1.97 -20.53
CA ARG A 63 -13.04 -0.52 -20.65
C ARG A 63 -12.88 0.19 -19.31
N ALA A 64 -13.59 -0.25 -18.27
CA ALA A 64 -13.58 0.39 -16.96
C ALA A 64 -12.26 0.19 -16.21
N ILE A 65 -11.62 -0.98 -16.34
CA ILE A 65 -10.35 -1.30 -15.67
C ILE A 65 -9.11 -0.73 -16.34
N GLU A 66 -9.24 -0.20 -17.56
CA GLU A 66 -8.18 0.44 -18.35
C GLU A 66 -7.78 1.79 -17.72
N ILE A 67 -7.20 1.69 -16.53
CA ILE A 67 -6.78 2.81 -15.70
C ILE A 67 -5.26 2.77 -15.62
N LYS A 68 -4.61 3.81 -16.15
CA LYS A 68 -3.16 3.92 -16.08
C LYS A 68 -2.71 4.17 -14.64
N THR A 69 -1.54 3.66 -14.28
CA THR A 69 -0.92 3.96 -12.98
C THR A 69 -0.58 5.44 -12.89
N VAL A 70 -0.71 6.00 -11.69
CA VAL A 70 -0.17 7.33 -11.39
C VAL A 70 1.35 7.19 -11.33
N LYS A 71 2.05 7.96 -12.16
CA LYS A 71 3.51 7.98 -12.18
C LYS A 71 4.03 8.85 -11.05
N GLY A 72 5.15 8.45 -10.47
CA GLY A 72 5.97 9.30 -9.63
C GLY A 72 7.06 8.47 -8.95
N GLU A 73 8.08 9.15 -8.49
CA GLU A 73 9.25 8.54 -7.89
C GLU A 73 9.19 8.69 -6.37
N LYS A 74 9.61 7.64 -5.67
CA LYS A 74 9.80 7.69 -4.23
C LYS A 74 11.22 7.30 -3.93
N LEU A 75 11.86 8.03 -3.02
CA LEU A 75 13.14 7.60 -2.47
C LEU A 75 12.97 6.23 -1.78
N PRO A 76 13.94 5.32 -1.96
CA PRO A 76 13.87 4.01 -1.33
C PRO A 76 13.74 4.16 0.20
N SER A 77 12.79 3.43 0.79
CA SER A 77 12.50 3.47 2.22
C SER A 77 13.49 2.62 3.01
N GLY A 78 14.76 3.04 3.00
CA GLY A 78 15.84 2.39 3.72
C GLY A 78 17.05 2.07 2.85
N ARG A 79 18.15 1.76 3.52
CA ARG A 79 19.39 1.29 2.91
C ARG A 79 19.98 0.16 3.73
N HIS A 80 20.91 -0.57 3.13
CA HIS A 80 21.70 -1.55 3.85
C HIS A 80 22.44 -0.88 5.04
N ILE A 81 22.27 -1.47 6.23
CA ILE A 81 22.96 -1.05 7.45
C ILE A 81 24.36 -1.67 7.44
N ARG A 82 25.39 -0.82 7.53
CA ARG A 82 26.78 -1.30 7.54
C ARG A 82 27.09 -1.97 8.88
N ARG A 83 28.02 -2.93 8.88
CA ARG A 83 28.46 -3.65 10.09
C ARG A 83 28.84 -2.74 11.27
N ARG A 84 29.48 -1.59 10.99
CA ARG A 84 29.83 -0.60 12.04
C ARG A 84 28.61 0.05 12.67
N GLU A 85 27.56 0.29 11.89
CA GLU A 85 26.31 0.87 12.39
C GLU A 85 25.55 -0.14 13.24
N LEU A 86 25.53 -1.40 12.79
CA LEU A 86 24.98 -2.51 13.56
C LEU A 86 25.70 -2.68 14.91
N GLN A 87 27.03 -2.63 14.93
CA GLN A 87 27.80 -2.67 16.18
C GLN A 87 27.43 -1.53 17.13
N LYS A 88 27.24 -0.32 16.60
CA LYS A 88 26.81 0.83 17.41
C LYS A 88 25.43 0.60 18.03
N LEU A 89 24.48 0.02 17.28
CA LEU A 89 23.16 -0.33 17.80
C LEU A 89 23.26 -1.34 18.96
N PHE A 90 24.01 -2.43 18.78
CA PHE A 90 24.23 -3.41 19.85
C PHE A 90 24.93 -2.80 21.07
N ASN A 91 25.89 -1.89 20.87
CA ASN A 91 26.56 -1.21 21.98
C ASN A 91 25.59 -0.31 22.76
N VAL A 92 24.61 0.32 22.09
CA VAL A 92 23.57 1.11 22.78
C VAL A 92 22.67 0.18 23.59
N CYS A 93 22.22 -0.93 23.01
CA CYS A 93 21.43 -1.93 23.73
C CYS A 93 22.17 -2.52 24.95
N ALA A 94 23.48 -2.75 24.82
CA ALA A 94 24.32 -3.29 25.89
C ALA A 94 24.55 -2.31 27.07
N LYS A 95 24.49 -1.00 26.80
CA LYS A 95 24.59 0.05 27.83
C LYS A 95 23.27 0.33 28.54
N ASP A 96 22.14 -0.16 28.02
CA ASP A 96 20.84 -0.04 28.65
C ASP A 96 20.63 -1.19 29.65
N GLU A 97 20.76 -0.89 30.94
CA GLU A 97 20.67 -1.88 32.03
C GLU A 97 19.24 -2.42 32.24
N ARG A 98 18.24 -1.80 31.62
CA ARG A 98 16.84 -2.25 31.70
C ARG A 98 16.63 -3.51 30.87
N ILE A 99 15.53 -4.22 31.12
CA ILE A 99 15.08 -5.36 30.30
C ILE A 99 14.94 -4.95 28.82
N ALA A 100 14.59 -3.69 28.55
CA ALA A 100 14.49 -3.14 27.20
C ALA A 100 15.79 -3.31 26.39
N GLY A 101 16.97 -3.10 27.00
CA GLY A 101 18.26 -3.26 26.32
C GLY A 101 18.47 -4.68 25.78
N ARG A 102 18.28 -5.69 26.63
CA ARG A 102 18.39 -7.12 26.23
C ARG A 102 17.35 -7.50 25.19
N ARG A 103 16.10 -7.02 25.35
CA ARG A 103 15.01 -7.28 24.41
C ARG A 103 15.32 -6.68 23.04
N ASP A 104 15.75 -5.43 22.99
CA ASP A 104 15.99 -4.71 21.74
C ASP A 104 17.19 -5.32 20.99
N ALA A 105 18.25 -5.73 21.71
CA ALA A 105 19.34 -6.50 21.14
C ALA A 105 18.85 -7.82 20.51
N ALA A 106 18.00 -8.58 21.20
CA ALA A 106 17.45 -9.83 20.68
C ALA A 106 16.58 -9.58 19.42
N ILE A 107 15.71 -8.56 19.45
CA ILE A 107 14.89 -8.17 18.29
C ILE A 107 15.78 -7.81 17.10
N ILE A 108 16.82 -7.00 17.30
CA ILE A 108 17.75 -6.62 16.22
C ILE A 108 18.48 -7.85 15.68
N ALA A 109 18.98 -8.73 16.55
CA ALA A 109 19.68 -9.95 16.14
C ALA A 109 18.79 -10.86 15.29
N VAL A 110 17.54 -11.05 15.70
CA VAL A 110 16.56 -11.88 14.98
C VAL A 110 16.15 -11.24 13.64
N LEU A 111 15.84 -9.95 13.62
CA LEU A 111 15.46 -9.23 12.40
C LEU A 111 16.61 -9.14 11.39
N TYR A 112 17.80 -8.75 11.84
CA TYR A 112 18.96 -8.56 10.96
C TYR A 112 19.62 -9.88 10.57
N GLY A 113 19.79 -10.80 11.52
CA GLY A 113 20.44 -12.09 11.27
C GLY A 113 19.56 -13.08 10.49
N GLY A 114 18.24 -13.06 10.74
CA GLY A 114 17.29 -13.95 10.06
C GLY A 114 16.63 -13.35 8.82
N GLY A 115 16.80 -12.04 8.56
CA GLY A 115 16.12 -11.35 7.45
C GLY A 115 14.59 -11.32 7.60
N LEU A 116 14.08 -11.45 8.83
CA LEU A 116 12.66 -11.58 9.10
C LEU A 116 11.93 -10.24 8.95
N ARG A 117 10.68 -10.31 8.47
CA ARG A 117 9.77 -9.15 8.49
C ARG A 117 9.12 -9.05 9.87
N ARG A 118 8.85 -7.82 10.30
CA ARG A 118 8.17 -7.52 11.57
C ARG A 118 6.68 -7.92 11.58
N SER A 119 6.10 -8.10 10.40
CA SER A 119 4.66 -8.27 10.14
C SER A 119 4.10 -9.58 10.66
#